data_AF-A0A3N5WD31-F1
#
_entry.id   AF-A0A3N5WD31-F1
#
_cell.length_a   1.000
_cell.length_b   1.000
_cell.length_c   1.000
_cell.angle_alpha   90.00
_cell.angle_beta   90.00
_cell.angle_gamma   90.00
#
_symmetry.space_group_name_H-M   'P 1'
#
loop_
_entity.id
_entity.type
_entity.pdbx_description
1 polymer ?
#
loop_
_entity_poly.entity_id
_entity_poly.type
_entity_poly.pdbx_seq_one_letter_code
_entity_poly.pdbx_strand_id
1 'polypeptide(L)'
;MAVSAHCQHPIEACNYGAWICSAEIQRSLYLENGGQPGNVVAWESSDANRLTHDFFFNLRKTLDAARIRPRQRGFTTFQEQAGKVIHAFLKEQGNIEQCLITLSDLYETSTAEAE
;
A
#
# COMPACT_ATOMS: atom_id res chain seq x y z
N MET A 1 -5.08 -5.94 7.24
CA MET A 1 -6.22 -6.36 8.09
C MET A 1 -6.07 -5.72 9.46
N ALA A 2 -7.17 -5.38 10.12
CA ALA A 2 -7.17 -4.86 11.49
C ALA A 2 -8.42 -5.36 12.23
N VAL A 3 -8.35 -5.45 13.55
CA VAL A 3 -9.48 -5.75 14.43
C VAL A 3 -9.91 -4.45 15.11
N SER A 4 -11.21 -4.16 15.14
CA SER A 4 -11.75 -2.98 15.82
C SER A 4 -11.43 -3.03 17.30
N ALA A 5 -11.03 -1.90 17.88
CA ALA A 5 -10.85 -1.75 19.32
C ALA A 5 -12.15 -1.96 20.12
N HIS A 6 -13.31 -1.90 19.46
CA HIS A 6 -14.63 -2.15 20.05
C HIS A 6 -15.21 -3.52 19.70
N CYS A 7 -14.39 -4.45 19.17
CA CYS A 7 -14.85 -5.79 18.84
C CYS A 7 -15.34 -6.52 20.10
N GLN A 8 -16.53 -7.10 20.04
CA GLN A 8 -17.08 -7.93 21.12
C GLN A 8 -16.36 -9.29 21.26
N HIS A 9 -15.72 -9.75 20.18
CA HIS A 9 -15.04 -11.04 20.06
C HIS A 9 -13.61 -10.86 19.51
N PRO A 10 -12.72 -10.17 20.26
CA PRO A 10 -11.42 -9.79 19.74
C PRO A 10 -10.49 -10.99 19.49
N ILE A 11 -10.62 -12.05 20.31
CA ILE A 11 -9.79 -13.26 20.17
C ILE A 11 -10.14 -14.00 18.89
N GLU A 12 -11.43 -14.21 18.65
CA GLU A 12 -11.96 -14.88 17.46
C GLU A 12 -11.64 -14.10 16.19
N ALA A 13 -11.79 -12.77 16.23
CA ALA A 13 -11.42 -11.90 15.11
C ALA A 13 -9.91 -11.97 14.80
N CYS A 14 -9.05 -11.98 15.81
CA CYS A 14 -7.62 -12.17 15.64
C CYS A 14 -7.28 -13.56 15.09
N ASN A 15 -7.93 -14.62 15.59
CA ASN A 15 -7.74 -15.99 15.10
C ASN A 15 -8.12 -16.12 13.63
N TYR A 16 -9.26 -15.55 13.23
CA TYR A 16 -9.65 -15.46 11.82
C TYR A 16 -8.60 -14.72 11.00
N GLY A 17 -8.10 -13.59 11.52
CA GLY A 17 -7.06 -12.82 10.84
C GLY A 17 -5.75 -13.58 10.68
N ALA A 18 -5.34 -14.36 11.68
CA ALA A 18 -4.19 -15.24 11.58
C ALA A 18 -4.40 -16.36 10.55
N TRP A 19 -5.59 -16.99 10.56
CA TRP A 19 -5.94 -18.05 9.62
C TRP A 19 -5.94 -17.56 8.17
N ILE A 20 -6.65 -16.48 7.87
CA ILE A 20 -6.76 -15.95 6.50
C ILE A 20 -5.42 -15.43 5.97
N CYS A 21 -4.53 -14.92 6.84
CA CYS A 21 -3.18 -14.46 6.47
C CYS A 21 -2.12 -15.57 6.46
N SER A 22 -2.49 -16.80 6.84
CA SER A 22 -1.56 -17.93 6.86
C SER A 22 -1.04 -18.26 5.46
N ALA A 23 0.17 -18.80 5.38
CA ALA A 23 0.78 -19.16 4.10
C ALA A 23 -0.04 -20.20 3.34
N GLU A 24 -0.73 -21.11 4.04
CA GLU A 24 -1.64 -22.09 3.45
C GLU A 24 -2.82 -21.42 2.76
N ILE A 25 -3.56 -20.56 3.47
CA ILE A 25 -4.76 -19.94 2.91
C ILE A 25 -4.42 -18.91 1.82
N GLN A 26 -3.32 -18.17 2.00
CA GLN A 26 -2.89 -17.15 1.05
C GLN A 26 -2.42 -17.72 -0.30
N ARG A 27 -1.88 -18.96 -0.34
CA ARG A 27 -1.43 -19.61 -1.58
C ARG A 27 -2.51 -20.42 -2.31
N SER A 28 -3.60 -20.75 -1.62
CA SER A 28 -4.72 -21.53 -2.19
C SER A 28 -6.02 -20.73 -2.11
N LEU A 29 -6.90 -21.03 -1.15
CA LEU A 29 -8.28 -20.55 -1.06
C LEU A 29 -8.41 -19.04 -1.30
N TYR A 30 -7.53 -18.23 -0.71
CA TYR A 30 -7.58 -16.79 -0.88
C TYR A 30 -7.30 -16.37 -2.33
N LEU A 31 -6.25 -16.92 -2.95
CA LEU A 31 -5.85 -16.62 -4.32
C LEU A 31 -6.81 -17.21 -5.36
N GLU A 32 -7.23 -18.46 -5.15
CA GLU A 32 -8.15 -19.19 -6.02
C GLU A 32 -9.50 -18.47 -6.17
N ASN A 33 -9.87 -17.68 -5.16
CA ASN A 33 -11.08 -16.85 -5.16
C ASN A 33 -10.80 -15.37 -5.52
N GLY A 34 -9.69 -15.08 -6.20
CA GLY A 34 -9.35 -13.76 -6.72
C GLY A 34 -8.78 -12.78 -5.69
N GLY A 35 -8.45 -13.25 -4.49
CA GLY A 35 -7.73 -12.46 -3.49
C GLY A 35 -6.31 -12.12 -3.94
N GLN A 36 -5.76 -11.02 -3.42
CA GLN A 36 -4.38 -10.57 -3.69
C GLN A 36 -3.50 -10.90 -2.48
N PRO A 37 -2.66 -11.95 -2.55
CA PRO A 37 -1.97 -12.45 -1.37
C PRO A 37 -1.00 -11.41 -0.77
N GLY A 38 -1.09 -11.20 0.55
CA GLY A 38 -0.12 -10.39 1.30
C GLY A 38 1.06 -11.20 1.85
N ASN A 39 0.96 -12.53 1.84
CA ASN A 39 2.01 -13.42 2.32
C ASN A 39 2.95 -13.82 1.17
N VAL A 40 4.25 -13.54 1.31
CA VAL A 40 5.28 -13.74 0.28
C VAL A 40 5.37 -15.18 -0.23
N VAL A 41 5.02 -16.18 0.60
CA VAL A 41 5.05 -17.60 0.20
C VAL A 41 4.12 -17.87 -0.99
N ALA A 42 2.99 -17.15 -1.09
CA ALA A 42 2.09 -17.26 -2.23
C ALA A 42 2.74 -16.77 -3.54
N TRP A 43 3.66 -15.81 -3.46
CA TRP A 43 4.34 -15.21 -4.62
C TRP A 43 5.46 -16.10 -5.17
N GLU A 44 5.92 -17.05 -4.37
CA GLU A 44 6.96 -18.04 -4.72
C GLU A 44 6.35 -19.39 -5.13
N SER A 45 5.04 -19.55 -5.01
CA SER A 45 4.34 -20.79 -5.37
C SER A 45 4.19 -20.94 -6.88
N SER A 46 4.58 -22.09 -7.41
CA SER A 46 4.39 -22.45 -8.82
C SER A 46 2.91 -22.49 -9.21
N ASP A 47 2.03 -22.92 -8.30
CA ASP A 47 0.58 -22.95 -8.56
C ASP A 47 0.00 -21.55 -8.64
N ALA A 48 0.43 -20.66 -7.76
CA ALA A 48 0.01 -19.26 -7.77
C ALA A 48 0.45 -18.56 -9.06
N ASN A 49 1.69 -18.80 -9.51
CA ASN A 49 2.18 -18.28 -10.80
C ASN A 49 1.37 -18.81 -11.97
N ARG A 50 1.06 -20.12 -11.99
CA ARG A 50 0.22 -20.72 -13.03
C ARG A 50 -1.19 -20.11 -13.07
N LEU A 51 -1.82 -19.90 -11.91
CA LEU A 51 -3.16 -19.31 -11.81
C LEU A 51 -3.19 -17.83 -12.22
N THR A 52 -2.06 -17.13 -12.13
CA THR A 52 -1.98 -15.69 -12.37
C THR A 52 -1.17 -15.31 -13.61
N HIS A 53 -0.85 -16.27 -14.47
CA HIS A 53 -0.07 -16.06 -15.70
C HIS A 53 1.27 -15.33 -15.42
N ASP A 54 2.03 -15.85 -14.46
CA ASP A 54 3.33 -15.35 -14.02
C ASP A 54 3.32 -13.93 -13.44
N PHE A 55 2.15 -13.37 -13.10
CA PHE A 55 2.03 -12.01 -12.56
C PHE A 55 2.92 -11.80 -11.32
N PHE A 56 2.86 -12.69 -10.34
CA PHE A 56 3.62 -12.52 -9.09
C PHE A 56 5.13 -12.62 -9.32
N PHE A 57 5.57 -13.60 -10.11
CA PHE A 57 6.98 -13.74 -10.50
C PHE A 57 7.49 -12.49 -11.21
N ASN A 58 6.75 -12.00 -12.20
CA ASN A 58 7.13 -10.83 -12.99
C ASN A 58 7.17 -9.54 -12.16
N LEU A 59 6.25 -9.40 -11.19
CA LEU A 59 6.15 -8.20 -10.35
C LEU A 59 7.12 -8.20 -9.15
N ARG A 60 7.69 -9.36 -8.78
CA ARG A 60 8.48 -9.51 -7.55
C ARG A 60 9.60 -8.48 -7.40
N LYS A 61 10.40 -8.30 -8.45
CA LYS A 61 11.50 -7.32 -8.45
C LYS A 61 11.01 -5.88 -8.23
N THR A 62 9.88 -5.52 -8.82
CA THR A 62 9.28 -4.19 -8.64
C THR A 62 8.81 -3.98 -7.21
N LEU A 63 8.20 -5.00 -6.60
CA LEU A 63 7.76 -4.94 -5.20
C LEU A 63 8.92 -4.89 -4.21
N ASP A 64 9.98 -5.66 -4.45
CA ASP A 64 11.20 -5.61 -3.62
C ASP A 64 11.86 -4.21 -3.69
N ALA A 65 11.71 -3.51 -4.82
CA ALA A 65 12.18 -2.13 -4.98
C ALA A 65 11.20 -1.07 -4.46
N ALA A 66 9.96 -1.43 -4.13
CA ALA A 66 8.95 -0.48 -3.68
C ALA A 66 9.29 0.08 -2.28
N ARG A 67 8.61 1.18 -1.91
CA ARG A 67 8.73 1.81 -0.59
C ARG A 67 7.34 2.04 -0.01
N ILE A 68 7.23 1.89 1.30
CA ILE A 68 6.01 2.22 2.04
C ILE A 68 5.91 3.74 2.14
N ARG A 69 4.70 4.28 1.93
CA ARG A 69 4.44 5.71 2.13
C ARG A 69 4.65 6.10 3.61
N PRO A 70 5.06 7.33 3.91
CA PRO A 70 5.12 7.83 5.29
C PRO A 70 3.82 7.59 6.06
N ARG A 71 3.93 7.19 7.33
CA ARG A 71 2.80 6.79 8.19
C ARG A 71 2.37 7.87 9.19
N GLN A 72 2.98 9.05 9.12
CA GLN A 72 2.62 10.20 9.94
C GLN A 72 1.23 10.74 9.59
N ARG A 73 0.54 11.32 10.58
CA ARG A 73 -0.85 11.78 10.45
C ARG A 73 -1.05 12.76 9.29
N GLY A 74 -0.12 13.69 9.07
CA GLY A 74 -0.21 14.72 8.04
C GLY A 74 0.02 14.25 6.60
N PHE A 75 0.52 13.02 6.39
CA PHE A 75 0.90 12.56 5.05
C PHE A 75 -0.28 12.51 4.07
N THR A 76 -1.49 12.18 4.54
CA THR A 76 -2.68 12.16 3.67
C THR A 76 -3.02 13.55 3.15
N THR A 77 -2.94 14.58 4.01
CA THR A 77 -3.15 15.98 3.63
C THR A 77 -2.10 16.42 2.61
N PHE A 78 -0.83 16.11 2.88
CA PHE A 78 0.25 16.35 1.93
C PHE A 78 -0.02 15.71 0.57
N GLN A 79 -0.38 14.41 0.55
CA GLN A 79 -0.63 13.68 -0.69
C GLN A 79 -1.73 14.33 -1.54
N GLU A 80 -2.81 14.79 -0.90
CA GLU A 80 -3.90 15.47 -1.61
C GLU A 80 -3.45 16.81 -2.21
N GLN A 81 -2.77 17.64 -1.42
CA GLN A 81 -2.32 18.96 -1.88
C GLN A 81 -1.22 18.87 -2.93
N ALA A 82 -0.26 17.94 -2.74
CA ALA A 82 0.78 17.65 -3.71
C ALA A 82 0.19 17.24 -5.07
N GLY A 83 -0.88 16.43 -5.07
CA GLY A 83 -1.59 16.05 -6.30
C GLY A 83 -2.14 17.26 -7.06
N LYS A 84 -2.71 18.26 -6.35
CA LYS A 84 -3.23 19.50 -6.95
C LYS A 84 -2.11 20.34 -7.56
N VAL A 85 -0.98 20.48 -6.86
CA VAL A 85 0.21 21.22 -7.32
C VAL A 85 0.79 20.58 -8.59
N ILE A 86 1.00 19.27 -8.57
CA ILE A 86 1.54 18.53 -9.73
C ILE A 86 0.59 18.63 -10.92
N HIS A 87 -0.72 18.49 -10.69
CA HIS A 87 -1.71 18.60 -11.75
C HIS A 87 -1.71 20.00 -12.41
N ALA A 88 -1.64 21.08 -11.62
CA ALA A 88 -1.56 22.44 -12.14
C ALA A 88 -0.28 22.65 -12.96
N PHE A 89 0.87 22.21 -12.43
CA PHE A 89 2.16 22.25 -13.13
C PHE A 89 2.09 21.56 -14.50
N LEU A 90 1.56 20.32 -14.55
CA LEU A 90 1.44 19.55 -15.80
C LEU A 90 0.48 20.19 -16.79
N LYS A 91 -0.62 20.78 -16.32
CA LYS A 91 -1.64 21.40 -17.17
C LYS A 91 -1.15 22.71 -17.80
N GLU A 92 -0.42 23.51 -17.04
CA GLU A 92 0.00 24.87 -17.44
C GLU A 92 1.43 24.92 -18.01
N GLN A 93 2.14 23.78 -18.03
CA GLN A 93 3.58 23.71 -18.33
C GLN A 93 4.36 24.70 -17.46
N GLY A 94 4.05 24.70 -16.15
CA GLY A 94 4.60 25.64 -15.19
C GLY A 94 6.10 25.48 -14.96
N ASN A 95 6.65 26.31 -14.07
CA ASN A 95 8.06 26.20 -13.68
C ASN A 95 8.27 25.01 -12.73
N ILE A 96 9.18 24.10 -13.07
CA ILE A 96 9.47 22.90 -12.29
C ILE A 96 10.10 23.20 -10.93
N GLU A 97 10.99 24.20 -10.84
CA GLU A 97 11.63 24.60 -9.59
C GLU A 97 10.58 25.11 -8.61
N GLN A 98 9.67 25.95 -9.08
CA GLN A 98 8.58 26.46 -8.24
C GLN A 98 7.65 25.33 -7.76
N CYS A 99 7.35 24.35 -8.63
CA CYS A 99 6.58 23.17 -8.24
C CYS A 99 7.29 22.39 -7.13
N LEU A 100 8.61 22.16 -7.25
CA LEU A 100 9.39 21.42 -6.26
C LEU A 100 9.51 22.15 -4.92
N ILE A 101 9.68 23.47 -4.94
CA ILE A 101 9.67 24.30 -3.72
C ILE A 101 8.34 24.14 -3.00
N THR A 102 7.22 24.35 -3.71
CA THR A 102 5.89 24.23 -3.11
C THR A 102 5.62 22.83 -2.56
N LEU A 103 6.06 21.77 -3.25
CA LEU A 103 5.95 20.40 -2.73
C LEU A 103 6.77 20.19 -1.45
N SER A 104 7.96 20.79 -1.37
CA SER A 104 8.82 20.69 -0.19
C SER A 104 8.19 21.39 1.01
N ASP A 105 7.70 22.61 0.83
CA ASP A 105 7.01 23.39 1.87
C ASP A 105 5.77 22.66 2.41
N LEU A 106 4.98 22.06 1.51
CA LEU A 106 3.81 21.25 1.88
C LEU A 106 4.20 20.02 2.69
N TYR A 107 5.31 19.36 2.34
CA TYR A 107 5.79 18.20 3.07
C TYR A 107 6.24 18.58 4.49
N GLU A 108 7.04 19.64 4.62
CA GLU A 108 7.51 20.15 5.92
C GLU A 108 6.36 20.60 6.83
N THR A 109 5.36 21.29 6.27
CA THR A 109 4.16 21.68 7.02
C THR A 109 3.40 20.44 7.52
N SER A 110 3.27 19.42 6.67
CA SER A 110 2.58 18.18 7.04
C SER A 110 3.29 17.35 8.10
N THR A 111 4.61 17.52 8.25
CA THR A 111 5.38 16.93 9.35
C THR A 111 5.15 17.70 10.65
N ALA A 112 5.13 19.03 10.61
CA ALA A 112 5.00 19.88 11.79
C ALA A 112 3.61 19.79 12.46
N GLU A 113 2.55 19.58 11.68
CA GLU A 113 1.18 19.40 12.20
C GLU A 113 0.91 18.01 12.81
N ALA A 114 1.85 17.07 12.64
CA ALA A 114 1.74 15.69 13.10
C ALA A 114 2.39 15.44 14.48
N GLU A 115 3.16 16.41 14.99
CA GLU A 115 3.73 16.46 16.34
C GLU A 115 2.74 17.09 17.35
#